data_AF-A0A8J9SUT8-F1
#
_entry.id   AF-A0A8J9SUT8-F1
#
_cell.length_a   1.000
_cell.length_b   1.000
_cell.length_c   1.000
_cell.angle_alpha   90.00
_cell.angle_beta   90.00
_cell.angle_gamma   90.00
#
_symmetry.space_group_name_H-M   'P 1'
#
loop_
_entity.id
_entity.type
_entity.pdbx_description
1 polymer ?
#
loop_
_entity_poly.entity_id
_entity_poly.type
_entity_poly.pdbx_seq_one_letter_code
_entity_poly.pdbx_strand_id
1 'polypeptide(L)'
;MNASNHSFCVDDYPDKKPKAIVLLLGWWGAKSRHLAKYGQLYQERDCLTVQAICDTYAILVRNTRSIDQCAIEAAAHVAQVLRDIDDDTIPVIFHAFSNGGAYVVERMEAMIRHARTNSLPSDQDSDMVLVGKHLQGQIYDSAPVWPTTESAVEAAA
;
A
#
# COMPACT_ATOMS: atom_id res chain seq x y z
N MET A 1 22.25 -12.77 -2.31
CA MET A 1 20.87 -12.30 -2.11
C MET A 1 20.82 -11.71 -0.72
N ASN A 2 20.89 -10.38 -0.58
CA ASN A 2 20.67 -9.77 0.73
C ASN A 2 19.16 -9.82 0.98
N ALA A 3 18.76 -10.39 2.12
CA ALA A 3 17.37 -10.34 2.57
C ALA A 3 16.93 -8.87 2.62
N SER A 4 15.83 -8.54 1.96
CA SER A 4 15.24 -7.21 2.02
C SER A 4 14.69 -6.97 3.42
N ASN A 5 15.11 -5.89 4.09
CA ASN A 5 14.67 -5.52 5.43
C ASN A 5 13.34 -4.72 5.41
N HIS A 6 12.39 -5.16 4.58
CA HIS A 6 11.06 -4.57 4.57
C HIS A 6 10.36 -4.86 5.92
N SER A 7 9.52 -3.93 6.37
CA SER A 7 8.76 -4.08 7.61
C SER A 7 7.29 -3.82 7.36
N PHE A 8 6.45 -4.76 7.81
CA PHE A 8 5.00 -4.69 7.68
C PHE A 8 4.32 -4.86 9.04
N CYS A 9 3.22 -4.16 9.25
CA CYS A 9 2.41 -4.29 10.45
C CYS A 9 0.95 -4.02 10.08
N VAL A 10 0.05 -4.94 10.43
CA VAL A 10 -1.38 -4.71 10.36
C VAL A 10 -1.82 -4.36 11.77
N ASP A 11 -2.56 -3.27 11.91
CA ASP A 11 -3.15 -2.90 13.20
C ASP A 11 -4.20 -3.93 13.65
N ASP A 12 -4.54 -3.93 14.93
CA ASP A 12 -5.59 -4.81 15.44
C ASP A 12 -6.92 -4.58 14.69
N TYR A 13 -7.60 -5.68 14.36
CA TYR A 13 -8.89 -5.62 13.68
C TYR A 13 -9.91 -4.95 14.61
N PRO A 14 -10.63 -3.91 14.14
CA PRO A 14 -11.66 -3.28 14.94
C PRO A 14 -12.83 -4.23 15.19
N ASP A 15 -13.47 -4.12 16.35
CA ASP A 15 -14.70 -4.88 16.68
C ASP A 15 -15.86 -4.60 15.70
N LYS A 16 -15.81 -3.45 15.03
CA LYS A 16 -16.78 -3.02 14.02
C LYS A 16 -16.11 -3.00 12.66
N LYS A 17 -16.88 -3.26 11.61
CA LYS A 17 -16.45 -3.10 10.21
C LYS A 17 -15.75 -1.74 10.00
N PRO A 18 -14.51 -1.71 9.49
CA PRO A 18 -13.79 -0.45 9.29
C PRO A 18 -14.46 0.39 8.19
N LYS A 19 -14.29 1.71 8.24
CA LYS A 19 -14.73 2.63 7.18
C LYS A 19 -13.84 2.58 5.95
N ALA A 20 -12.56 2.26 6.14
CA ALA A 20 -11.55 2.11 5.09
C ALA A 20 -10.38 1.28 5.60
N ILE A 21 -9.63 0.69 4.67
CA ILE A 21 -8.28 0.17 4.91
C ILE A 21 -7.29 1.21 4.41
N VAL A 22 -6.37 1.64 5.26
CA VAL A 22 -5.35 2.63 4.90
C VAL A 22 -3.98 1.98 4.87
N LEU A 23 -3.37 1.95 3.69
CA LEU A 23 -1.99 1.51 3.50
C LEU A 23 -1.05 2.71 3.75
N LEU A 24 -0.41 2.72 4.92
CA LEU A 24 0.58 3.72 5.33
C LEU A 24 1.96 3.33 4.78
N LEU A 25 2.48 4.12 3.84
CA LEU A 25 3.75 3.86 3.16
C LEU A 25 4.84 4.79 3.68
N GLY A 26 5.80 4.21 4.40
CA GLY A 26 6.85 4.95 5.11
C GLY A 26 7.85 5.68 4.21
N TRP A 27 8.45 6.74 4.76
CA TRP A 27 9.53 7.47 4.12
C TRP A 27 10.89 6.76 4.26
N TRP A 28 11.93 7.33 3.65
CA TRP A 28 13.29 6.85 3.78
C TRP A 28 13.78 6.84 5.24
N GLY A 29 14.14 5.65 5.75
CA GLY A 29 14.56 5.49 7.16
C GLY A 29 13.42 5.52 8.17
N ALA A 30 12.16 5.40 7.72
CA ALA A 30 11.02 5.21 8.60
C ALA A 30 11.18 3.96 9.48
N LYS A 31 10.49 3.97 10.62
CA LYS A 31 10.46 2.88 11.60
C LYS A 31 9.02 2.69 12.02
N SER A 32 8.64 1.50 12.49
CA SER A 32 7.25 1.19 12.84
C SER A 32 6.66 2.18 13.84
N ARG A 33 7.43 2.59 14.86
CA ARG A 33 7.00 3.64 15.82
C ARG A 33 6.62 4.98 15.17
N HIS A 34 7.17 5.29 14.00
CA HIS A 34 6.88 6.55 13.32
C HIS A 34 5.56 6.49 12.56
N LEU A 35 5.18 5.31 12.06
CA LEU A 35 3.89 5.08 11.40
C LEU A 35 2.78 4.81 12.43
N ALA A 36 3.10 4.25 13.59
CA ALA A 36 2.13 3.95 14.66
C ALA A 36 1.26 5.15 15.07
N LYS A 37 1.82 6.37 15.12
CA LYS A 37 1.03 7.59 15.42
C LYS A 37 -0.02 7.90 14.34
N TYR A 38 0.27 7.56 13.08
CA TYR A 38 -0.68 7.73 11.98
C TYR A 38 -1.68 6.58 11.96
N GLY A 39 -1.24 5.36 12.29
CA GLY A 39 -2.11 4.21 12.56
C GLY A 39 -3.21 4.58 13.56
N GLN A 40 -2.80 5.08 14.73
CA GLN A 40 -3.71 5.55 15.77
C GLN A 40 -4.69 6.63 15.25
N LEU A 41 -4.20 7.61 14.49
CA LEU A 41 -5.04 8.68 13.93
C LEU A 41 -6.16 8.13 13.03
N TYR A 42 -5.87 7.09 12.25
CA TYR A 42 -6.86 6.43 11.39
C TYR A 42 -7.77 5.48 12.17
N GLN A 43 -7.25 4.76 13.16
CA GLN A 43 -8.06 3.92 14.05
C GLN A 43 -9.10 4.75 14.83
N GLU A 44 -8.74 5.95 15.30
CA GLU A 44 -9.67 6.91 15.92
C GLU A 44 -10.81 7.36 14.98
N ARG A 45 -10.69 7.10 13.67
CA ARG A 45 -11.69 7.39 12.64
C ARG A 45 -12.41 6.12 12.15
N ASP A 46 -12.28 5.02 12.87
CA ASP A 46 -12.79 3.69 12.50
C ASP A 46 -12.17 3.11 11.21
N CYS A 47 -10.91 3.46 10.90
CA CYS A 47 -10.18 2.84 9.79
C CYS A 47 -9.22 1.76 10.31
N LEU A 48 -9.02 0.71 9.53
CA LEU A 48 -7.96 -0.27 9.76
C LEU A 48 -6.71 0.15 8.99
N THR A 49 -5.51 0.00 9.57
CA THR A 49 -4.28 0.36 8.86
C THR A 49 -3.35 -0.81 8.61
N VAL A 50 -2.72 -0.78 7.44
CA VAL A 50 -1.61 -1.63 7.05
C VAL A 50 -0.40 -0.72 6.89
N GLN A 51 0.66 -0.97 7.63
CA GLN A 51 1.89 -0.20 7.59
C GLN A 51 2.91 -0.97 6.74
N ALA A 52 3.53 -0.30 5.78
CA ALA A 52 4.63 -0.85 5.00
C ALA A 52 5.81 0.12 4.95
N ILE A 53 6.98 -0.37 5.33
CA ILE A 53 8.25 0.36 5.30
C ILE A 53 9.21 -0.39 4.40
N CYS A 54 9.51 0.22 3.25
CA CYS A 54 10.47 -0.31 2.30
C CYS A 54 11.91 -0.22 2.86
N ASP A 55 12.79 -1.07 2.33
CA ASP A 55 14.19 -1.11 2.74
C ASP A 55 14.85 0.26 2.47
N THR A 56 15.58 0.74 3.47
CA THR A 56 16.15 2.10 3.46
C THR A 56 17.17 2.26 2.34
N TYR A 57 17.97 1.22 2.05
CA TYR A 57 18.94 1.27 0.96
C TYR A 57 18.24 1.19 -0.40
N ALA A 58 17.21 0.36 -0.53
CA ALA A 58 16.40 0.26 -1.73
C ALA A 58 15.78 1.61 -2.12
N ILE A 59 15.24 2.37 -1.15
CA ILE A 59 14.72 3.72 -1.41
C ILE A 59 15.85 4.69 -1.78
N LEU A 60 16.99 4.64 -1.07
CA LEU A 60 18.13 5.54 -1.32
C LEU A 60 18.66 5.44 -2.76
N VAL A 61 18.84 4.21 -3.26
CA VAL A 61 19.39 3.96 -4.60
C VAL A 61 18.32 3.72 -5.67
N ARG A 62 17.05 3.90 -5.31
CA ARG A 62 15.87 3.62 -6.15
C ARG A 62 15.95 2.23 -6.81
N ASN A 63 16.28 1.21 -6.02
CA ASN A 63 16.34 -0.18 -6.48
C ASN A 63 14.92 -0.70 -6.75
N THR A 64 14.49 -0.61 -8.01
CA THR A 64 13.12 -0.99 -8.43
C THR A 64 12.76 -2.41 -8.05
N ARG A 65 13.67 -3.39 -8.16
CA ARG A 65 13.38 -4.79 -7.80
C ARG A 65 13.02 -4.95 -6.32
N SER A 66 13.71 -4.25 -5.43
CA SER A 66 13.39 -4.33 -4.00
C SER A 66 12.15 -3.51 -3.64
N ILE A 67 11.92 -2.38 -4.31
CA ILE A 67 10.68 -1.61 -4.14
C ILE A 67 9.48 -2.42 -4.66
N ASP A 68 9.65 -3.14 -5.76
CA ASP A 68 8.67 -4.06 -6.33
C ASP A 68 8.29 -5.16 -5.32
N GLN A 69 9.29 -5.76 -4.67
CA GLN A 69 9.05 -6.75 -3.63
C GLN A 69 8.26 -6.16 -2.45
N CYS A 70 8.62 -4.95 -2.01
CA CYS A 70 7.87 -4.25 -0.97
C CYS A 70 6.41 -3.95 -1.38
N ALA A 71 6.18 -3.57 -2.64
CA ALA A 71 4.86 -3.31 -3.18
C ALA A 71 4.00 -4.59 -3.22
N ILE A 72 4.57 -5.71 -3.65
CA ILE A 72 3.92 -7.03 -3.68
C ILE A 72 3.54 -7.47 -2.26
N GLU A 73 4.45 -7.39 -1.30
CA GLU A 73 4.18 -7.77 0.09
C GLU A 73 3.15 -6.85 0.74
N ALA A 74 3.21 -5.54 0.47
CA ALA A 74 2.19 -4.60 0.93
C ALA A 74 0.80 -4.94 0.37
N ALA A 75 0.70 -5.23 -0.92
CA ALA A 75 -0.54 -5.66 -1.55
C ALA A 75 -1.08 -6.95 -0.94
N ALA A 76 -0.22 -7.94 -0.69
CA ALA A 76 -0.60 -9.21 -0.07
C ALA A 76 -1.19 -9.00 1.34
N HIS A 77 -0.60 -8.11 2.15
CA HIS A 77 -1.16 -7.77 3.47
C HIS A 77 -2.53 -7.09 3.36
N VAL A 78 -2.70 -6.13 2.45
CA VAL A 78 -4.00 -5.47 2.23
C VAL A 78 -5.04 -6.45 1.70
N ALA A 79 -4.65 -7.31 0.74
CA ALA A 79 -5.52 -8.33 0.16
C ALA A 79 -5.95 -9.37 1.19
N GLN A 80 -5.06 -9.75 2.10
CA GLN A 80 -5.43 -10.63 3.22
C GLN A 80 -6.48 -9.97 4.12
N VAL A 81 -6.28 -8.71 4.49
CA VAL A 81 -7.26 -7.95 5.29
C VAL A 81 -8.61 -7.86 4.58
N LEU A 82 -8.62 -7.60 3.28
CA LEU A 82 -9.85 -7.56 2.47
C LEU A 82 -10.58 -8.91 2.48
N ARG A 83 -9.84 -10.02 2.32
CA ARG A 83 -10.38 -11.38 2.39
C ARG A 83 -10.94 -11.73 3.77
N ASP A 84 -10.27 -11.29 4.84
CA ASP A 84 -10.73 -11.55 6.21
C ASP A 84 -12.01 -10.78 6.55
N ILE A 85 -12.15 -9.56 6.04
CA ILE A 85 -13.35 -8.75 6.20
C ILE A 85 -14.51 -9.27 5.33
N ASP A 86 -14.18 -9.86 4.18
CA ASP A 86 -15.15 -10.42 3.21
C ASP A 86 -16.26 -9.42 2.82
N ASP A 87 -15.84 -8.20 2.49
CA ASP A 87 -16.76 -7.13 2.09
C ASP A 87 -16.21 -6.27 0.95
N ASP A 88 -16.83 -6.45 -0.22
CA ASP A 88 -16.49 -5.79 -1.49
C ASP A 88 -16.68 -4.25 -1.49
N THR A 89 -17.27 -3.67 -0.44
CA THR A 89 -17.54 -2.22 -0.36
C THR A 89 -16.49 -1.43 0.40
N ILE A 90 -15.53 -2.09 1.07
CA ILE A 90 -14.52 -1.41 1.89
C ILE A 90 -13.49 -0.70 1.01
N PRO A 91 -13.36 0.64 1.07
CA PRO A 91 -12.36 1.33 0.28
C PRO A 91 -10.95 1.12 0.84
N VAL A 92 -9.98 0.99 -0.06
CA VAL A 92 -8.55 1.08 0.21
C VAL A 92 -8.07 2.49 -0.11
N ILE A 93 -7.25 3.04 0.77
CA ILE A 93 -6.60 4.35 0.59
C ILE A 93 -5.09 4.16 0.74
N PHE A 94 -4.31 4.64 -0.22
CA PHE A 94 -2.86 4.72 -0.07
C PHE A 94 -2.47 6.05 0.57
N HIS A 95 -1.62 6.02 1.59
CA HIS A 95 -1.04 7.23 2.19
C HIS A 95 0.48 7.15 2.08
N ALA A 96 1.02 7.90 1.13
CA ALA A 96 2.44 7.97 0.82
C ALA A 96 3.13 9.11 1.56
N PHE A 97 4.11 8.77 2.40
CA PHE A 97 4.98 9.76 3.04
C PHE A 97 6.27 9.95 2.24
N SER A 98 6.55 11.19 1.85
CA SER A 98 7.76 11.59 1.13
C SER A 98 7.99 10.76 -0.15
N ASN A 99 9.23 10.73 -0.64
CA ASN A 99 9.62 9.93 -1.79
C ASN A 99 9.56 8.42 -1.52
N GLY A 100 9.83 8.01 -0.26
CA GLY A 100 9.83 6.59 0.11
C GLY A 100 8.49 5.94 -0.16
N GLY A 101 7.40 6.54 0.34
CA GLY A 101 6.06 6.03 0.10
C GLY A 101 5.62 6.23 -1.35
N ALA A 102 5.95 7.37 -1.96
CA ALA A 102 5.53 7.67 -3.32
C ALA A 102 6.14 6.71 -4.36
N TYR A 103 7.39 6.28 -4.18
CA TYR A 103 7.99 5.26 -5.05
C TYR A 103 7.24 3.93 -4.94
N VAL A 104 6.79 3.53 -3.76
CA VAL A 104 6.00 2.29 -3.61
C VAL A 104 4.65 2.43 -4.31
N VAL A 105 3.96 3.57 -4.19
CA VAL A 105 2.71 3.82 -4.94
C VAL A 105 2.93 3.71 -6.44
N GLU A 106 3.97 4.36 -6.99
CA GLU A 106 4.33 4.29 -8.41
C GLU A 106 4.47 2.83 -8.89
N ARG A 107 5.11 1.97 -8.08
CA ARG A 107 5.27 0.55 -8.42
C ARG A 107 3.95 -0.22 -8.31
N MET A 108 3.16 0.00 -7.26
CA MET A 108 1.85 -0.62 -7.09
C MET A 108 0.91 -0.28 -8.26
N GLU A 109 0.84 0.98 -8.69
CA GLU A 109 0.01 1.39 -9.84
C GLU A 109 0.43 0.68 -11.13
N ALA A 110 1.74 0.60 -11.40
CA ALA A 110 2.26 -0.12 -12.56
C ALA A 110 1.89 -1.61 -12.51
N MET A 111 1.97 -2.23 -11.33
CA MET A 111 1.64 -3.64 -11.13
C MET A 111 0.14 -3.91 -11.21
N ILE A 112 -0.71 -3.05 -10.64
CA ILE A 112 -2.17 -3.16 -10.73
C ILE A 112 -2.60 -3.10 -12.20
N ARG A 113 -2.06 -2.15 -12.99
CA ARG A 113 -2.35 -2.06 -14.43
C ARG A 113 -1.88 -3.30 -15.18
N HIS A 114 -0.69 -3.80 -14.87
CA HIS A 114 -0.18 -5.03 -15.48
C HIS A 114 -1.09 -6.23 -15.17
N ALA A 115 -1.39 -6.47 -13.89
CA ALA A 115 -2.17 -7.59 -13.40
C ALA A 115 -3.57 -7.64 -14.01
N ARG A 116 -4.23 -6.49 -14.23
CA ARG A 116 -5.54 -6.40 -14.89
C ARG A 116 -5.54 -6.83 -16.36
N THR A 117 -4.41 -6.65 -17.04
CA THR A 117 -4.27 -7.01 -18.47
C THR A 117 -3.65 -8.39 -18.68
N ASN A 118 -3.12 -9.00 -17.62
CA ASN A 118 -2.45 -10.29 -17.69
C ASN A 118 -3.47 -11.42 -17.89
N SER A 119 -3.36 -12.14 -19.02
CA SER A 119 -4.28 -13.23 -19.37
C SER A 119 -4.05 -14.51 -18.55
N LEU A 120 -2.92 -14.61 -17.86
CA LEU A 120 -2.56 -15.73 -16.98
C LEU A 120 -2.10 -15.18 -15.62
N PRO A 121 -3.05 -14.74 -14.76
CA PRO A 121 -2.72 -14.08 -13.51
C PRO A 121 -2.07 -15.06 -12.53
N SER A 122 -0.97 -14.61 -11.92
CA SER A 122 -0.39 -15.24 -10.74
C SER A 122 -1.18 -14.89 -9.46
N ASP A 123 -0.83 -15.52 -8.33
CA ASP A 123 -1.41 -15.15 -7.02
C ASP A 123 -1.11 -13.68 -6.68
N GLN A 124 0.10 -13.20 -7.02
CA GLN A 124 0.49 -11.79 -6.85
C GLN A 124 -0.36 -10.85 -7.71
N ASP A 125 -0.67 -11.26 -8.95
CA ASP A 125 -1.58 -10.51 -9.82
C ASP A 125 -2.99 -10.45 -9.22
N SER A 126 -3.44 -11.53 -8.59
CA SER A 126 -4.76 -11.61 -7.96
C SER A 126 -4.87 -10.65 -6.77
N ASP A 127 -3.84 -10.58 -5.92
CA ASP A 127 -3.77 -9.61 -4.83
C ASP A 127 -3.74 -8.16 -5.36
N MET A 128 -2.96 -7.88 -6.41
CA MET A 128 -2.92 -6.57 -7.04
C MET A 128 -4.28 -6.16 -7.63
N VAL A 129 -4.95 -7.07 -8.33
CA VAL A 129 -6.29 -6.81 -8.88
C VAL A 129 -7.29 -6.53 -7.76
N LEU A 130 -7.25 -7.30 -6.67
CA LEU A 130 -8.13 -7.10 -5.53
C LEU A 130 -7.88 -5.72 -4.87
N VAL A 131 -6.62 -5.40 -4.58
CA VAL A 131 -6.26 -4.08 -4.01
C VAL A 131 -6.68 -2.95 -4.94
N GLY A 132 -6.43 -3.07 -6.25
CA GLY A 132 -6.83 -2.08 -7.24
C GLY A 132 -8.34 -1.89 -7.31
N LYS A 133 -9.14 -2.97 -7.31
CA LYS A 133 -10.62 -2.91 -7.28
C LYS A 133 -11.13 -2.07 -6.10
N HIS A 134 -10.45 -2.14 -4.96
CA HIS A 134 -10.85 -1.42 -3.75
C HIS A 134 -10.20 -0.04 -3.60
N LEU A 135 -9.17 0.30 -4.39
CA LEU A 135 -8.45 1.56 -4.27
C LEU A 135 -9.37 2.73 -4.65
N GLN A 136 -9.66 3.61 -3.69
CA GLN A 136 -10.54 4.77 -3.91
C GLN A 136 -9.87 6.12 -3.59
N GLY A 137 -8.63 6.11 -3.10
CA GLY A 137 -7.94 7.35 -2.78
C GLY A 137 -6.44 7.17 -2.59
N GLN A 138 -5.72 8.26 -2.84
CA GLN A 138 -4.29 8.36 -2.58
C GLN A 138 -4.01 9.70 -1.90
N ILE A 139 -3.21 9.68 -0.84
CA ILE A 139 -2.79 10.84 -0.07
C ILE A 139 -1.27 10.92 -0.16
N TYR A 140 -0.76 12.05 -0.63
CA TYR A 140 0.68 12.31 -0.71
C TYR A 140 1.04 13.38 0.33
N ASP A 141 1.76 12.97 1.38
CA ASP A 141 2.24 13.87 2.43
C ASP A 141 3.73 14.15 2.23
N SER A 142 4.05 15.42 1.98
CA SER A 142 5.43 15.91 1.88
C SER A 142 6.25 15.18 0.81
N ALA A 143 5.59 14.75 -0.27
CA ALA A 143 6.19 14.07 -1.41
C ALA A 143 6.29 15.04 -2.60
N PRO A 144 7.50 15.34 -3.14
CA PRO A 144 7.67 16.12 -4.36
C PRO A 144 7.34 15.29 -5.60
N VAL A 145 6.11 14.77 -5.65
CA VAL A 145 5.57 14.04 -6.79
C VAL A 145 4.46 14.85 -7.45
N TRP A 146 4.28 14.64 -8.74
CA TRP A 146 3.23 15.27 -9.54
C TRP A 146 2.18 14.21 -9.87
N PRO A 147 1.24 13.91 -8.95
CA PRO A 147 0.19 12.94 -9.22
C PRO A 147 -0.64 13.45 -10.40
N THR A 148 -0.95 12.58 -11.35
CA THR A 148 -1.90 12.88 -12.42
C THR A 148 -3.28 12.40 -11.99
N THR A 149 -4.34 12.93 -12.60
CA THR A 149 -5.72 12.48 -12.34
C THR A 149 -5.93 11.01 -12.69
N GLU A 150 -5.03 10.42 -13.46
CA GLU A 150 -5.01 9.01 -13.86
C GLU A 150 -4.57 8.09 -12.71
N SER A 151 -3.68 8.54 -11.81
CA SER A 151 -3.05 7.70 -10.78
C SER A 151 -4.03 6.88 -9.92
N ALA A 152 -5.07 7.51 -9.35
CA ALA A 152 -6.08 6.81 -8.55
C ALA A 152 -7.23 6.26 -9.39
N VAL A 153 -7.64 6.97 -10.45
CA VAL A 153 -8.82 6.60 -11.26
C VAL A 153 -8.52 5.42 -12.18
N GLU A 154 -7.35 5.35 -12.81
CA GLU A 154 -6.95 4.18 -13.61
C GLU A 154 -6.70 2.96 -12.75
N ALA A 155 -6.24 3.15 -11.50
CA ALA A 155 -6.04 2.07 -10.56
C ALA A 155 -7.35 1.61 -9.90
N ALA A 156 -8.43 2.39 -9.96
CA ALA A 156 -9.77 2.06 -9.44
C ALA A 156 -10.74 1.53 -10.52
N ALA A 157 -10.58 1.95 -11.78
CA ALA A 157 -11.41 1.56 -12.93
C ALA A 157 -11.11 0.13 -13.43
#